data_AF-X1R8K7-F1
#
_entry.id   AF-X1R8K7-F1
#
_cell.length_a   1.000
_cell.length_b   1.000
_cell.length_c   1.000
_cell.angle_alpha   90.00
_cell.angle_beta   90.00
_cell.angle_gamma   90.00
#
_symmetry.space_group_name_H-M   'P 1'
#
loop_
_entity.id
_entity.type
_entity.pdbx_description
1 polymer ?
#
loop_
_entity_poly.entity_id
_entity_poly.type
_entity_poly.pdbx_seq_one_letter_code
_entity_poly.pdbx_strand_id
1 'polypeptide(L)'
;YYYTMVISPHKIGADPEKMSVQAIQDELNILLFDGEFQKACDATDRELLTIIIARPKAHHFDFLLGKTEWKVRGKWRRPEDDFDIEENVQFDIEFKDSAEESVGKRIIALLKAYNTKVVGETVLYARTIPIEEGTL
;
A
#
# COMPACT_ATOMS: atom_id res chain seq x y z
N TYR A 1 -3.95 24.66 0.16
CA TYR A 1 -2.87 24.60 1.16
C TYR A 1 -1.84 23.63 0.65
N TYR A 2 -0.68 24.12 0.20
CA TYR A 2 0.41 23.27 -0.26
C TYR A 2 1.04 22.61 0.97
N TYR A 3 0.81 21.31 1.13
CA TYR A 3 1.47 20.51 2.14
C TYR A 3 2.91 20.31 1.68
N THR A 4 3.84 21.13 2.18
CA THR A 4 5.27 20.92 1.96
C THR A 4 5.68 19.69 2.76
N MET A 5 5.72 18.54 2.09
CA MET A 5 6.25 17.30 2.66
C MET A 5 7.72 17.55 2.99
N VAL A 6 8.08 17.47 4.27
CA VAL A 6 9.48 17.55 4.68
C VAL A 6 10.14 16.26 4.23
N ILE A 7 10.88 16.31 3.12
CA ILE A 7 11.64 15.18 2.60
C ILE A 7 12.87 15.01 3.48
N SER A 8 12.70 14.26 4.57
CA SER A 8 13.82 13.64 5.27
C SER A 8 13.67 12.13 5.07
N PRO A 9 14.71 11.42 4.58
CA PRO A 9 14.67 9.96 4.38
C PRO A 9 14.24 9.19 5.64
N HIS A 10 14.37 9.80 6.82
CA HIS A 10 14.09 9.18 8.12
C HIS A 10 12.81 9.69 8.80
N LYS A 11 12.09 10.65 8.21
CA LYS A 11 10.83 11.22 8.75
C LYS A 11 9.85 11.52 7.61
N ILE A 12 9.41 10.48 6.92
CA ILE A 12 8.39 10.63 5.89
C ILE A 12 7.04 10.88 6.55
N GLY A 13 6.48 12.06 6.26
CA GLY A 13 5.09 12.43 6.52
C GLY A 13 4.71 12.62 8.00
N ALA A 14 3.45 13.00 8.20
CA ALA A 14 2.84 13.09 9.53
C ALA A 14 2.42 11.70 10.03
N ASP A 15 2.06 11.61 11.31
CA ASP A 15 1.45 10.42 11.91
C ASP A 15 0.22 9.95 11.08
N PRO A 16 0.25 8.75 10.48
CA PRO A 16 -0.82 8.25 9.61
C PRO A 16 -2.20 8.23 10.27
N GLU A 17 -2.28 8.01 11.58
CA GLU A 17 -3.55 7.97 12.30
C GLU A 17 -4.22 9.33 12.37
N LYS A 18 -3.45 10.41 12.29
CA LYS A 18 -3.93 11.80 12.33
C LYS A 18 -4.18 12.39 10.95
N MET A 19 -3.77 11.71 9.89
CA MET A 19 -3.99 12.15 8.52
C MET A 19 -5.47 12.00 8.11
N SER A 20 -5.91 12.89 7.22
CA SER A 20 -7.18 12.73 6.52
C SER A 20 -7.10 11.58 5.50
N VAL A 21 -8.26 11.04 5.12
CA VAL A 21 -8.32 9.98 4.10
C VAL A 21 -7.67 10.42 2.79
N GLN A 22 -7.97 11.63 2.32
CA GLN A 22 -7.38 12.18 1.10
C GLN A 22 -5.85 12.29 1.21
N ALA A 23 -5.32 12.79 2.34
CA ALA A 23 -3.88 12.92 2.51
C ALA A 23 -3.16 11.56 2.50
N ILE A 24 -3.80 10.51 3.03
CA ILE A 24 -3.26 9.14 2.95
C ILE A 24 -3.22 8.64 1.50
N GLN A 25 -4.31 8.84 0.76
CA GLN A 25 -4.40 8.44 -0.66
C GLN A 25 -3.37 9.18 -1.52
N ASP A 26 -3.23 10.49 -1.31
CA ASP A 26 -2.27 11.33 -2.02
C ASP A 26 -0.83 10.89 -1.71
N GLU A 27 -0.51 10.66 -0.43
CA GLU A 27 0.84 10.23 -0.03
C GLU A 27 1.16 8.83 -0.56
N LEU A 28 0.22 7.89 -0.54
CA LEU A 28 0.41 6.57 -1.16
C LEU A 28 0.74 6.69 -2.64
N ASN A 29 0.02 7.51 -3.41
CA ASN A 29 0.31 7.71 -4.83
C ASN A 29 1.68 8.38 -5.05
N ILE A 30 2.09 9.32 -4.20
CA ILE A 30 3.42 9.94 -4.27
C ILE A 30 4.52 8.90 -4.04
N LEU A 31 4.40 8.10 -2.97
CA LEU A 31 5.41 7.08 -2.64
C LEU A 31 5.52 6.02 -3.74
N LEU A 32 4.39 5.59 -4.31
CA LEU A 32 4.34 4.53 -5.30
C LEU A 32 4.73 4.99 -6.71
N PHE A 33 4.40 6.23 -7.10
CA PHE A 33 4.43 6.65 -8.51
C PHE A 33 5.19 7.94 -8.81
N ASP A 34 5.53 8.78 -7.82
CA ASP A 34 6.29 10.02 -8.07
C ASP A 34 7.79 9.73 -8.15
N GLY A 35 8.30 9.68 -9.38
CA GLY A 35 9.71 9.39 -9.65
C GLY A 35 10.68 10.46 -9.14
N GLU A 36 10.26 11.72 -8.99
CA GLU A 36 11.12 12.77 -8.41
C GLU A 36 11.19 12.62 -6.89
N PHE A 37 10.06 12.28 -6.24
CA PHE A 37 10.05 11.96 -4.81
C PHE A 37 10.91 10.73 -4.51
N GLN A 38 10.76 9.65 -5.28
CA GLN A 38 11.56 8.43 -5.12
C GLN A 38 13.06 8.72 -5.23
N LYS A 39 13.49 9.53 -6.20
CA LYS A 39 14.89 9.99 -6.30
C LYS A 39 15.33 10.78 -5.07
N ALA A 40 14.48 11.67 -4.56
CA ALA A 40 14.79 12.47 -3.38
C ALA A 40 14.92 11.64 -2.09
N CYS A 41 14.29 10.46 -2.06
CA CYS A 41 14.42 9.48 -0.98
C CYS A 41 15.54 8.45 -1.19
N ASP A 42 16.36 8.60 -2.25
CA ASP A 42 17.34 7.59 -2.67
C ASP A 42 16.73 6.19 -2.81
N ALA A 43 15.49 6.14 -3.31
CA ALA A 43 14.75 4.90 -3.48
C ALA A 43 15.13 4.26 -4.82
N THR A 44 16.02 3.27 -4.76
CA THR A 44 16.54 2.55 -5.93
C THR A 44 16.11 1.10 -6.00
N ASP A 45 15.80 0.49 -4.85
CA ASP A 45 15.55 -0.95 -4.75
C ASP A 45 14.14 -1.26 -5.23
N ARG A 46 14.00 -2.25 -6.11
CA ARG A 46 12.70 -2.61 -6.69
C ARG A 46 11.97 -3.57 -5.78
N GLU A 47 10.74 -3.21 -5.44
CA GLU A 47 9.89 -3.97 -4.52
C GLU A 47 8.50 -4.16 -5.13
N LEU A 48 7.87 -5.29 -4.82
CA LEU A 48 6.50 -5.60 -5.17
C LEU A 48 5.61 -5.46 -3.93
N LEU A 49 4.73 -4.46 -3.94
CA LEU A 49 3.63 -4.36 -2.99
C LEU A 49 2.46 -5.24 -3.46
N THR A 50 2.08 -6.21 -2.64
CA THR A 50 0.86 -6.99 -2.80
C THR A 50 -0.17 -6.58 -1.75
N ILE A 51 -1.40 -6.28 -2.19
CA ILE A 51 -2.57 -6.06 -1.32
C ILE A 51 -3.64 -7.10 -1.68
N ILE A 52 -4.16 -7.84 -0.72
CA ILE A 52 -5.29 -8.76 -0.91
C ILE A 52 -6.48 -8.28 -0.10
N ILE A 53 -7.62 -8.10 -0.78
CA ILE A 53 -8.84 -7.56 -0.21
C ILE A 53 -10.07 -8.31 -0.71
N ALA A 54 -11.11 -8.40 0.13
CA ALA A 54 -12.40 -8.96 -0.28
C ALA A 54 -12.97 -8.18 -1.47
N ARG A 55 -13.45 -8.90 -2.50
CA ARG A 55 -13.90 -8.28 -3.76
C ARG A 55 -14.90 -7.13 -3.58
N PRO A 56 -15.92 -7.22 -2.69
CA PRO A 56 -16.87 -6.12 -2.49
C PRO A 56 -16.22 -4.79 -2.02
N LYS A 57 -15.04 -4.85 -1.41
CA LYS A 57 -14.29 -3.72 -0.85
C LYS A 57 -13.14 -3.24 -1.75
N ALA A 58 -12.90 -3.92 -2.87
CA ALA A 58 -11.82 -3.58 -3.80
C ALA A 58 -11.87 -2.13 -4.28
N HIS A 59 -13.09 -1.59 -4.47
CA HIS A 59 -13.33 -0.20 -4.89
C HIS A 59 -12.73 0.86 -3.96
N HIS A 60 -12.45 0.53 -2.69
CA HIS A 60 -11.74 1.43 -1.79
C HIS A 60 -10.30 1.73 -2.23
N PHE A 61 -9.75 0.98 -3.17
CA PHE A 61 -8.40 1.16 -3.73
C PHE A 61 -8.42 1.71 -5.16
N ASP A 62 -9.55 2.23 -5.65
CA ASP A 62 -9.66 2.82 -6.99
C ASP A 62 -8.74 4.04 -7.19
N PHE A 63 -8.32 4.69 -6.10
CA PHE A 63 -7.39 5.83 -6.13
C PHE A 63 -5.95 5.46 -6.53
N LEU A 64 -5.57 4.17 -6.47
CA LEU A 64 -4.24 3.70 -6.88
C LEU A 64 -4.12 3.74 -8.40
N LEU A 65 -3.23 4.60 -8.89
CA LEU A 65 -3.07 4.92 -10.32
C LEU A 65 -2.38 3.83 -11.14
N GLY A 66 -1.43 3.09 -10.55
CA GLY A 66 -0.69 2.02 -11.22
C GLY A 66 -0.80 0.71 -10.45
N LYS A 67 -1.69 -0.19 -10.88
CA LYS A 67 -1.84 -1.52 -10.27
C LYS A 67 -2.21 -2.57 -11.30
N THR A 68 -1.71 -3.79 -11.10
CA THR A 68 -2.21 -4.99 -11.77
C THR A 68 -3.22 -5.66 -10.86
N GLU A 69 -4.38 -6.04 -11.41
CA GLU A 69 -5.46 -6.68 -10.66
C GLU A 69 -5.59 -8.16 -11.02
N TRP A 70 -5.66 -9.02 -10.00
CA TRP A 70 -5.95 -10.44 -10.14
C TRP A 70 -7.19 -10.82 -9.36
N LYS A 71 -8.05 -11.64 -9.97
CA LYS A 71 -9.15 -12.30 -9.27
C LYS A 71 -8.61 -13.54 -8.55
N VAL A 72 -8.65 -13.53 -7.23
CA VAL A 72 -8.09 -14.62 -6.41
C VAL A 72 -9.15 -15.16 -5.45
N ARG A 73 -8.95 -16.39 -4.96
CA ARG A 73 -9.80 -17.00 -3.94
C ARG A 73 -8.95 -17.29 -2.72
N GLY A 74 -9.38 -16.76 -1.58
CA GLY A 74 -8.72 -16.94 -0.29
C GLY A 74 -9.48 -17.92 0.57
N LYS A 75 -8.78 -18.73 1.35
CA LYS A 75 -9.35 -19.48 2.47
C LYS A 75 -8.81 -18.87 3.75
N TRP A 76 -9.63 -18.04 4.39
CA TRP A 76 -9.26 -17.39 5.65
C TRP A 76 -10.05 -18.00 6.79
N ARG A 77 -9.37 -18.28 7.90
CA ARG A 77 -10.03 -18.72 9.13
C ARG A 77 -10.67 -17.50 9.78
N ARG A 78 -12.00 -17.40 9.72
CA ARG A 78 -12.75 -16.38 10.47
C ARG A 78 -12.84 -16.82 11.93
N PRO A 79 -12.72 -15.90 12.92
CA PRO A 79 -12.84 -16.26 14.33
C PRO A 79 -14.20 -16.86 14.69
N GLU A 80 -15.25 -16.49 13.95
CA GLU A 80 -16.65 -16.77 14.29
C GLU A 80 -17.33 -17.81 13.37
N ASP A 81 -16.63 -18.32 12.34
CA ASP A 81 -17.28 -19.11 11.29
C ASP A 81 -16.47 -20.33 10.84
N ASP A 82 -17.19 -21.37 10.45
CA ASP A 82 -16.65 -22.59 9.85
C ASP A 82 -16.51 -22.38 8.33
N PHE A 83 -15.27 -22.32 7.87
CA PHE A 83 -14.82 -22.57 6.49
C PHE A 83 -15.61 -21.88 5.33
N ASP A 84 -15.22 -20.65 4.97
CA ASP A 84 -15.71 -19.98 3.75
C ASP A 84 -14.58 -19.73 2.72
N ILE A 85 -14.87 -19.94 1.43
CA ILE A 85 -13.98 -19.59 0.32
C ILE A 85 -14.33 -18.17 -0.10
N GLU A 86 -13.50 -17.21 0.29
CA GLU A 86 -13.75 -15.81 0.04
C GLU A 86 -13.23 -15.38 -1.34
N GLU A 87 -14.10 -14.74 -2.11
CA GLU A 87 -13.71 -14.06 -3.34
C GLU A 87 -12.93 -12.78 -3.02
N ASN A 88 -11.68 -12.76 -3.45
CA ASN A 88 -10.75 -11.69 -3.20
C ASN A 88 -10.25 -11.06 -4.52
N VAL A 89 -9.66 -9.89 -4.37
CA VAL A 89 -8.90 -9.21 -5.39
C VAL A 89 -7.49 -9.00 -4.85
N GLN A 90 -6.49 -9.34 -5.66
CA GLN A 90 -5.09 -9.02 -5.39
C GLN A 90 -4.67 -7.85 -6.27
N PHE A 91 -4.09 -6.83 -5.64
CA PHE A 91 -3.41 -5.74 -6.31
C PHE A 91 -1.91 -5.92 -6.17
N ASP A 92 -1.22 -5.89 -7.30
CA ASP A 92 0.24 -5.88 -7.36
C ASP A 92 0.71 -4.53 -7.90
N ILE A 93 1.59 -3.87 -7.15
CA ILE A 93 2.18 -2.57 -7.49
C ILE A 93 3.69 -2.68 -7.31
N GLU A 94 4.44 -2.47 -8.40
CA GLU A 94 5.89 -2.27 -8.30
C GLU A 94 6.16 -0.84 -7.82
N PHE A 95 7.08 -0.71 -6.85
CA PHE A 95 7.56 0.57 -6.36
C PHE A 95 9.06 0.51 -6.06
N LYS A 96 9.63 1.66 -5.71
CA LYS A 96 11.02 1.75 -5.27
C LYS A 96 11.11 2.04 -3.79
N ASP A 97 12.01 1.32 -3.11
CA ASP A 97 12.33 1.55 -1.72
C ASP A 97 13.77 2.04 -1.53
N SER A 98 14.04 2.66 -0.39
CA SER A 98 15.39 3.01 0.03
C SER A 98 16.10 1.80 0.62
N ALA A 99 17.43 1.84 0.71
CA ALA A 99 18.23 0.76 1.28
C ALA A 99 17.87 0.44 2.76
N GLU A 100 17.25 1.39 3.47
CA GLU A 100 16.73 1.22 4.84
C GLU A 100 15.25 0.76 4.90
N GLU A 101 14.65 0.46 3.74
CA GLU A 101 13.24 0.08 3.55
C GLU A 101 12.25 1.15 4.06
N SER A 102 12.65 2.42 4.02
CA SER A 102 11.91 3.52 4.65
C SER A 102 10.57 3.79 3.94
N VAL A 103 10.52 3.64 2.61
CA VAL A 103 9.33 3.86 1.79
C VAL A 103 8.34 2.72 2.00
N GLY A 104 8.80 1.46 1.96
CA GLY A 104 7.95 0.29 2.20
C GLY A 104 7.34 0.31 3.60
N LYS A 105 8.14 0.62 4.64
CA LYS A 105 7.63 0.80 6.01
C LYS A 105 6.56 1.88 6.10
N ARG A 106 6.74 2.99 5.39
CA ARG A 106 5.76 4.08 5.34
C ARG A 106 4.47 3.67 4.64
N ILE A 107 4.56 3.00 3.49
CA ILE A 107 3.41 2.46 2.75
C ILE A 107 2.58 1.54 3.64
N ILE A 108 3.22 0.59 4.34
CA ILE A 108 2.52 -0.33 5.23
C ILE A 108 1.82 0.41 6.39
N ALA A 109 2.45 1.44 6.96
CA ALA A 109 1.83 2.25 8.01
C ALA A 109 0.60 3.03 7.49
N LEU A 110 0.69 3.62 6.29
CA LEU A 110 -0.41 4.31 5.64
C LEU A 110 -1.57 3.37 5.31
N LEU A 111 -1.28 2.17 4.78
CA LEU A 111 -2.29 1.16 4.48
C LEU A 111 -3.03 0.68 5.74
N LYS A 112 -2.32 0.50 6.86
CA LYS A 112 -2.95 0.18 8.16
C LYS A 112 -3.91 1.28 8.59
N ALA A 113 -3.48 2.54 8.56
CA ALA A 113 -4.34 3.67 8.92
C ALA A 113 -5.54 3.81 7.97
N TYR A 114 -5.33 3.58 6.67
CA TYR A 114 -6.40 3.59 5.66
C TYR A 114 -7.42 2.47 5.92
N ASN A 115 -6.95 1.26 6.24
CA ASN A 115 -7.81 0.14 6.57
C ASN A 115 -8.73 0.48 7.76
N THR A 116 -8.16 1.02 8.84
CA THR A 116 -8.94 1.41 10.02
C THR A 116 -9.98 2.49 9.73
N LYS A 117 -9.68 3.43 8.82
CA LYS A 117 -10.56 4.57 8.53
C LYS A 117 -11.63 4.29 7.47
N VAL A 118 -11.35 3.42 6.50
CA VAL A 118 -12.16 3.29 5.27
C VAL A 118 -12.56 1.85 4.98
N VAL A 119 -11.58 0.93 4.92
CA VAL A 119 -11.82 -0.42 4.37
C VAL A 119 -12.48 -1.35 5.40
N GLY A 120 -12.10 -1.22 6.67
CA GLY A 120 -12.65 -2.01 7.77
C GLY A 120 -12.42 -3.51 7.63
N GLU A 121 -11.26 -3.95 7.12
CA GLU A 121 -10.86 -5.36 7.24
C GLU A 121 -10.32 -5.67 8.62
N THR A 122 -10.70 -6.83 9.16
CA THR A 122 -10.08 -7.38 10.37
C THR A 122 -8.60 -7.67 10.13
N VAL A 123 -8.26 -8.17 8.95
CA VAL A 123 -6.89 -8.45 8.52
C VAL A 123 -6.75 -7.98 7.08
N LEU A 124 -6.34 -6.71 6.87
CA LEU A 124 -5.87 -6.29 5.55
C LEU A 124 -4.52 -6.96 5.30
N TYR A 125 -4.48 -7.90 4.35
CA TYR A 125 -3.23 -8.51 3.95
C TYR A 125 -2.50 -7.58 2.98
N ALA A 126 -1.38 -7.01 3.44
CA ALA A 126 -0.45 -6.27 2.61
C ALA A 126 0.98 -6.71 2.92
N ARG A 127 1.80 -6.88 1.89
CA ARG A 127 3.23 -7.20 2.03
C ARG A 127 4.05 -6.54 0.92
N THR A 128 5.33 -6.35 1.18
CA THR A 128 6.33 -5.99 0.18
C THR A 128 7.31 -7.16 0.04
N ILE A 129 7.79 -7.42 -1.17
CA ILE A 129 8.87 -8.38 -1.44
C ILE A 129 9.85 -7.81 -2.48
N PRO A 130 11.16 -8.04 -2.32
CA PRO A 130 12.15 -7.57 -3.28
C PRO A 130 11.95 -8.25 -4.64
N ILE A 131 12.17 -7.48 -5.71
CA ILE A 131 12.16 -7.96 -7.09
C ILE A 131 13.60 -8.14 -7.54
N GLU A 132 14.04 -9.40 -7.66
CA GLU A 132 15.39 -9.73 -8.15
C GLU A 132 15.51 -9.46 -9.66
N GLU A 133 14.55 -9.96 -10.44
CA GLU A 133 14.45 -9.74 -11.87
C GLU A 133 12.99 -9.53 -12.27
N GLY A 134 12.76 -8.62 -13.21
CA GLY A 134 11.42 -8.31 -13.71
C GLY A 134 11.50 -7.58 -15.03
N THR A 135 10.48 -7.77 -15.86
CA THR A 135 10.32 -7.11 -17.15
C THR A 135 8.87 -6.62 -17.28
N LEU A 136 8.64 -5.70 -18.22
CA LEU A 136 7.32 -5.16 -18.55
C LEU A 136 6.65 -5.99 -19.66
#